data_AF-P55491-F1
#
_entry.id   AF-P55491-F1
#
_cell.length_a   1.000
_cell.length_b   1.000
_cell.length_c   1.000
_cell.angle_alpha   90.00
_cell.angle_beta   90.00
_cell.angle_gamma   90.00
#
_symmetry.space_group_name_H-M   'P 1'
#
loop_
_entity.id
_entity.type
_entity.pdbx_description
1 polymer ?
#
loop_
_entity_poly.entity_id
_entity_poly.type
_entity_poly.pdbx_seq_one_letter_code
_entity_poly.pdbx_strand_id
1 'polypeptide(L)'
;MKTMVAMLLAAVGVAVSASSTLAVNFCQSNKDRNCFTGSFGLVDIPGDASHKLLKADFGYVDLNGVGWQTNKETKTDGASIPPLLQPFVGSPWEDGYIRAAVIHDWYCDRHVRTWKETHRVFYDTMLASGLEKPKAKLLFYAVYAFGPRWGYLVPGEKCAAGKNCIQMTGKDAAFVQLPGELADQSSAGELKAIKATIDLKERSGDALTLDELMAIADEAHPKQTLRDQRPAGGDEITK
;
A
#
# COMPACT_ATOMS: atom_id res chain seq x y z
N MET A 1 33.83 23.96 59.29
CA MET A 1 32.75 22.94 59.11
C MET A 1 32.84 22.42 57.67
N LYS A 2 33.18 21.14 57.47
CA LYS A 2 33.23 20.51 56.13
C LYS A 2 31.87 19.87 55.87
N THR A 3 31.10 20.41 54.94
CA THR A 3 29.80 19.87 54.50
C THR A 3 30.05 18.73 53.52
N MET A 4 29.76 17.49 53.93
CA MET A 4 29.66 16.33 53.04
C MET A 4 28.33 16.40 52.29
N VAL A 5 28.39 16.55 50.97
CA VAL A 5 27.23 16.44 50.07
C VAL A 5 27.11 14.98 49.67
N ALA A 6 26.05 14.30 50.12
CA ALA A 6 25.73 12.94 49.72
C ALA A 6 25.03 12.94 48.36
N MET A 7 25.68 12.40 47.33
CA MET A 7 25.06 12.11 46.03
C MET A 7 24.20 10.85 46.13
N LEU A 8 22.87 11.02 46.11
CA LEU A 8 21.94 9.91 45.89
C LEU A 8 21.92 9.57 44.39
N LEU A 9 22.44 8.40 44.02
CA LEU A 9 22.22 7.80 42.69
C LEU A 9 20.77 7.29 42.61
N ALA A 10 19.93 7.98 41.85
CA ALA A 10 18.62 7.47 41.47
C ALA A 10 18.79 6.45 40.33
N ALA A 11 18.52 5.18 40.60
CA ALA A 11 18.49 4.13 39.59
C ALA A 11 17.25 4.33 38.69
N VAL A 12 17.45 4.84 37.47
CA VAL A 12 16.41 4.94 36.45
C VAL A 12 16.19 3.55 35.86
N GLY A 13 15.11 2.88 36.26
CA GLY A 13 14.67 1.63 35.64
C GLY A 13 14.18 1.90 34.22
N VAL A 14 14.89 1.37 33.22
CA VAL A 14 14.44 1.38 31.83
C VAL A 14 13.38 0.29 31.68
N ALA A 15 12.10 0.68 31.63
CA ALA A 15 11.03 -0.24 31.29
C ALA A 15 11.15 -0.60 29.80
N VAL A 16 11.54 -1.85 29.50
CA VAL A 16 11.49 -2.39 28.14
C VAL A 16 10.03 -2.71 27.84
N SER A 17 9.33 -1.84 27.13
CA SER A 17 8.00 -2.14 26.59
C SER A 17 8.16 -3.14 25.44
N ALA A 18 7.59 -4.34 25.61
CA ALA A 18 7.49 -5.31 24.53
C ALA A 18 6.55 -4.75 23.44
N SER A 19 7.10 -4.42 22.28
CA SER A 19 6.31 -4.09 21.09
C SER A 19 5.60 -5.36 20.62
N SER A 20 4.34 -5.52 21.00
CA SER A 20 3.48 -6.57 20.45
C SER A 20 3.30 -6.31 18.96
N THR A 21 4.01 -7.03 18.10
CA THR A 21 3.66 -7.09 16.68
C THR A 21 2.23 -7.62 16.61
N LEU A 22 1.28 -6.78 16.19
CA LEU A 22 -0.09 -7.24 15.99
C LEU A 22 -0.06 -8.41 15.01
N ALA A 23 -0.63 -9.54 15.42
CA ALA A 23 -0.73 -10.69 14.55
C ALA A 23 -1.53 -10.31 13.30
N VAL A 24 -0.99 -10.65 12.13
CA VAL A 24 -1.66 -10.43 10.84
C VAL A 24 -2.98 -11.20 10.84
N ASN A 25 -4.07 -10.51 10.53
CA ASN A 25 -5.40 -11.09 10.62
C ASN A 25 -5.75 -11.87 9.34
N PHE A 26 -6.02 -13.18 9.46
CA PHE A 26 -6.50 -14.03 8.37
C PHE A 26 -7.96 -14.43 8.62
N CYS A 27 -8.78 -14.37 7.57
CA CYS A 27 -10.19 -14.75 7.62
C CYS A 27 -10.32 -16.24 7.97
N GLN A 28 -11.12 -16.54 8.98
CA GLN A 28 -11.46 -17.89 9.44
C GLN A 28 -12.81 -18.34 8.87
N SER A 29 -13.66 -17.40 8.45
CA SER A 29 -14.97 -17.66 7.86
C SER A 29 -15.27 -16.72 6.70
N ASN A 30 -16.28 -17.06 5.89
CA ASN A 30 -16.77 -16.20 4.80
C ASN A 30 -17.50 -14.93 5.29
N LYS A 31 -17.79 -14.81 6.59
CA LYS A 31 -18.40 -13.62 7.20
C LYS A 31 -17.36 -12.60 7.66
N ASP A 32 -16.10 -13.00 7.74
CA ASP A 32 -15.04 -12.15 8.26
C ASP A 32 -14.71 -11.03 7.27
N ARG A 33 -14.23 -9.91 7.80
CA ARG A 33 -13.94 -8.67 7.08
C ARG A 33 -12.62 -8.12 7.58
N ASN A 34 -11.99 -7.27 6.78
CA ASN A 34 -10.68 -6.68 7.06
C ASN A 34 -9.64 -7.73 7.46
N CYS A 35 -9.53 -8.78 6.65
CA CYS A 35 -8.66 -9.92 6.90
C CYS A 35 -8.12 -10.49 5.60
N PHE A 36 -6.95 -11.12 5.69
CA PHE A 36 -6.31 -11.79 4.58
C PHE A 36 -6.89 -13.19 4.34
N THR A 37 -6.82 -13.66 3.10
CA THR A 37 -7.23 -15.00 2.69
C THR A 37 -6.06 -15.75 2.05
N GLY A 38 -6.12 -17.08 2.06
CA GLY A 38 -5.06 -17.91 1.49
C GLY A 38 -3.80 -17.91 2.36
N SER A 39 -2.63 -17.98 1.74
CA SER A 39 -1.34 -18.03 2.45
C SER A 39 -0.35 -17.07 1.84
N PHE A 40 0.25 -16.21 2.66
CA PHE A 40 1.32 -15.33 2.19
C PHE A 40 2.68 -16.02 2.28
N GLY A 41 3.47 -15.87 1.23
CA GLY A 41 4.87 -16.31 1.21
C GLY A 41 5.49 -15.95 -0.12
N LEU A 42 6.76 -15.55 -0.10
CA LEU A 42 7.52 -15.20 -1.30
C LEU A 42 8.65 -16.21 -1.50
N VAL A 43 8.93 -16.53 -2.76
CA VAL A 43 10.04 -17.41 -3.16
C VAL A 43 11.00 -16.60 -4.03
N ASP A 44 12.29 -16.69 -3.71
CA ASP A 44 13.34 -16.07 -4.51
C ASP A 44 13.41 -16.68 -5.90
N ILE A 45 13.67 -15.84 -6.90
CA ILE A 45 13.88 -16.27 -8.28
C ILE A 45 15.39 -16.39 -8.51
N PRO A 46 15.93 -17.58 -8.84
CA PRO A 46 17.35 -17.73 -9.13
C PRO A 46 17.81 -16.79 -10.26
N GLY A 47 18.80 -15.95 -9.97
CA GLY A 47 19.36 -14.98 -10.93
C GLY A 47 18.58 -13.67 -11.05
N ASP A 48 17.48 -13.49 -10.32
CA ASP A 48 16.70 -12.24 -10.31
C ASP A 48 16.49 -11.79 -8.85
N ALA A 49 17.43 -10.98 -8.35
CA ALA A 49 17.40 -10.47 -6.98
C ALA A 49 16.36 -9.35 -6.78
N SER A 50 15.84 -8.78 -7.86
CA SER A 50 14.89 -7.67 -7.82
C SER A 50 13.44 -8.14 -7.68
N HIS A 51 13.17 -9.43 -7.90
CA HIS A 51 11.81 -9.95 -7.90
C HIS A 51 11.68 -11.25 -7.11
N LYS A 52 10.45 -11.50 -6.65
CA LYS A 52 10.06 -12.74 -5.99
C LYS A 52 8.76 -13.26 -6.59
N LEU A 53 8.50 -14.56 -6.42
CA LEU A 53 7.23 -15.19 -6.78
C LEU A 53 6.36 -15.38 -5.55
N LEU A 54 5.06 -15.10 -5.70
CA LEU A 54 4.08 -15.45 -4.68
C LEU A 54 3.93 -16.98 -4.60
N LYS A 55 4.08 -17.55 -3.39
CA LYS A 55 4.12 -18.99 -3.15
C LYS A 55 2.76 -19.69 -3.30
N ALA A 56 1.67 -18.99 -3.02
CA ALA A 56 0.31 -19.52 -3.03
C ALA A 56 -0.68 -18.40 -3.35
N ASP A 57 -1.91 -18.74 -3.72
CA ASP A 57 -2.96 -17.74 -3.85
C ASP A 57 -3.13 -17.00 -2.52
N PHE A 58 -3.17 -15.68 -2.61
CA PHE A 58 -3.25 -14.78 -1.47
C PHE A 58 -4.27 -13.69 -1.77
N GLY A 59 -4.94 -13.20 -0.75
CA GLY A 59 -5.96 -12.19 -0.96
C GLY A 59 -6.38 -11.47 0.30
N TYR A 60 -7.39 -10.64 0.17
CA TYR A 60 -7.94 -9.82 1.23
C TYR A 60 -9.45 -9.69 1.05
N VAL A 61 -10.17 -9.58 2.17
CA VAL A 61 -11.59 -9.25 2.20
C VAL A 61 -11.74 -7.91 2.91
N ASP A 62 -12.27 -6.91 2.22
CA ASP A 62 -12.44 -5.58 2.78
C ASP A 62 -13.61 -5.48 3.76
N LEU A 63 -13.83 -4.28 4.32
CA LEU A 63 -14.90 -4.00 5.28
C LEU A 63 -16.30 -4.34 4.75
N ASN A 64 -16.52 -4.17 3.44
CA ASN A 64 -17.79 -4.44 2.76
C ASN A 64 -17.93 -5.92 2.37
N GLY A 65 -16.90 -6.73 2.61
CA GLY A 65 -16.85 -8.14 2.27
C GLY A 65 -16.37 -8.39 0.86
N VAL A 66 -15.94 -7.36 0.14
CA VAL A 66 -15.50 -7.49 -1.23
C VAL A 66 -14.12 -8.14 -1.23
N GLY A 67 -13.96 -9.20 -2.00
CA GLY A 67 -12.70 -9.93 -2.08
C GLY A 67 -11.74 -9.37 -3.12
N TRP A 68 -10.45 -9.51 -2.81
CA TRP A 68 -9.30 -9.15 -3.62
C TRP A 68 -8.36 -10.35 -3.65
N GLN A 69 -7.99 -10.86 -4.82
CA GLN A 69 -7.16 -12.05 -4.94
C GLN A 69 -5.99 -11.81 -5.91
N THR A 70 -4.81 -12.20 -5.47
CA THR A 70 -3.58 -12.33 -6.26
C THR A 70 -3.23 -13.80 -6.36
N ASN A 71 -3.02 -14.30 -7.57
CA ASN A 71 -2.75 -15.73 -7.78
C ASN A 71 -1.28 -16.07 -7.47
N LYS A 72 -1.04 -17.33 -7.11
CA LYS A 72 0.30 -17.91 -7.00
C LYS A 72 1.13 -17.63 -8.27
N GLU A 73 2.44 -17.68 -8.11
CA GLU A 73 3.41 -17.46 -9.20
C GLU A 73 3.36 -16.04 -9.79
N THR A 74 2.61 -15.13 -9.17
CA THR A 74 2.73 -13.69 -9.45
C THR A 74 4.14 -13.23 -9.13
N LYS A 75 4.79 -12.63 -10.13
CA LYS A 75 6.08 -11.95 -9.97
C LYS A 75 5.85 -10.53 -9.45
N THR A 76 6.52 -10.17 -8.36
CA THR A 76 6.47 -8.85 -7.70
C THR A 76 7.89 -8.35 -7.44
N ASP A 77 8.09 -7.04 -7.51
CA ASP A 77 9.29 -6.30 -7.09
C ASP A 77 9.16 -5.70 -5.67
N GLY A 78 8.09 -6.06 -4.95
CA GLY A 78 7.71 -5.44 -3.69
C GLY A 78 7.07 -4.07 -3.91
N ALA A 79 7.13 -3.19 -2.91
CA ALA A 79 6.67 -1.82 -3.11
C ALA A 79 7.69 -1.05 -3.96
N SER A 80 7.32 -0.58 -5.15
CA SER A 80 8.17 0.21 -6.06
C SER A 80 8.46 1.62 -5.49
N ILE A 81 9.31 1.68 -4.46
CA ILE A 81 9.69 2.89 -3.74
C ILE A 81 11.03 3.42 -4.31
N PRO A 82 11.07 4.64 -4.86
CA PRO A 82 12.32 5.25 -5.32
C PRO A 82 13.41 5.23 -4.25
N PRO A 83 14.69 4.96 -4.60
CA PRO A 83 15.79 4.85 -3.63
C PRO A 83 15.94 6.07 -2.70
N LEU A 84 15.62 7.27 -3.20
CA LEU A 84 15.65 8.51 -2.41
C LEU A 84 14.67 8.52 -1.23
N LEU A 85 13.56 7.77 -1.34
CA LEU A 85 12.50 7.70 -0.33
C LEU A 85 12.70 6.55 0.66
N GLN A 86 13.48 5.54 0.31
CA GLN A 86 13.69 4.35 1.15
C GLN A 86 14.26 4.66 2.55
N PRO A 87 15.16 5.64 2.76
CA PRO A 87 15.59 6.04 4.11
C PRO A 87 14.46 6.56 5.00
N PHE A 88 13.36 7.04 4.41
CA PHE A 88 12.22 7.61 5.13
C PHE A 88 11.05 6.65 5.25
N VAL A 89 10.85 5.81 4.23
CA VAL A 89 9.68 4.94 4.07
C VAL A 89 9.99 3.49 4.42
N GLY A 90 11.20 3.02 4.14
CA GLY A 90 11.60 1.62 4.28
C GLY A 90 11.96 0.95 2.95
N SER A 91 12.35 -0.32 3.03
CA SER A 91 12.74 -1.12 1.87
C SER A 91 11.52 -1.65 1.11
N PRO A 92 11.59 -1.97 -0.20
CA PRO A 92 10.47 -2.57 -0.94
C PRO A 92 9.84 -3.81 -0.30
N TRP A 93 10.58 -4.53 0.56
CA TRP A 93 10.22 -5.83 1.14
C TRP A 93 9.74 -5.77 2.60
N GLU A 94 9.40 -4.60 3.14
CA GLU A 94 9.02 -4.47 4.55
C GLU A 94 7.73 -5.23 4.87
N ASP A 95 7.75 -6.05 5.93
CA ASP A 95 6.62 -6.91 6.35
C ASP A 95 5.31 -6.15 6.57
N GLY A 96 5.40 -4.87 6.94
CA GLY A 96 4.25 -4.01 7.20
C GLY A 96 3.44 -3.65 5.96
N TYR A 97 4.02 -3.71 4.75
CA TYR A 97 3.30 -3.37 3.52
C TYR A 97 3.54 -4.32 2.35
N ILE A 98 4.44 -5.30 2.43
CA ILE A 98 4.69 -6.23 1.32
C ILE A 98 3.43 -7.03 0.92
N ARG A 99 2.60 -7.43 1.90
CA ARG A 99 1.29 -8.06 1.64
C ARG A 99 0.33 -7.14 0.90
N ALA A 100 0.36 -5.85 1.23
CA ALA A 100 -0.46 -4.83 0.61
C ALA A 100 0.00 -4.56 -0.83
N ALA A 101 1.32 -4.45 -1.05
CA ALA A 101 1.92 -4.20 -2.37
C ALA A 101 1.54 -5.30 -3.37
N VAL A 102 1.68 -6.58 -2.99
CA VAL A 102 1.32 -7.72 -3.85
C VAL A 102 -0.15 -7.69 -4.32
N ILE A 103 -1.07 -7.22 -3.46
CA ILE A 103 -2.48 -7.07 -3.82
C ILE A 103 -2.66 -5.82 -4.69
N HIS A 104 -2.07 -4.70 -4.31
CA HIS A 104 -2.16 -3.43 -5.04
C HIS A 104 -1.62 -3.55 -6.47
N ASP A 105 -0.39 -4.05 -6.64
CA ASP A 105 0.25 -4.23 -7.94
C ASP A 105 -0.57 -5.13 -8.86
N TRP A 106 -1.10 -6.23 -8.33
CA TRP A 106 -1.90 -7.17 -9.12
C TRP A 106 -3.11 -6.48 -9.75
N TYR A 107 -3.81 -5.65 -8.97
CA TYR A 107 -5.00 -4.92 -9.43
C TYR A 107 -4.64 -3.67 -10.25
N CYS A 108 -3.51 -3.02 -9.96
CA CYS A 108 -2.95 -1.93 -10.76
C CYS A 108 -2.51 -2.41 -12.15
N ASP A 109 -2.04 -3.64 -12.32
CA ASP A 109 -1.68 -4.18 -13.64
C ASP A 109 -2.91 -4.62 -14.47
N ARG A 110 -4.09 -4.75 -13.84
CA ARG A 110 -5.25 -5.46 -14.42
C ARG A 110 -6.51 -4.62 -14.56
N HIS A 111 -6.62 -3.53 -13.81
CA HIS A 111 -7.68 -2.54 -13.98
C HIS A 111 -9.12 -3.10 -13.91
N VAL A 112 -9.32 -4.22 -13.22
CA VAL A 112 -10.67 -4.80 -13.03
C VAL A 112 -11.51 -4.01 -12.02
N ARG A 113 -10.87 -3.09 -11.29
CA ARG A 113 -11.49 -2.15 -10.34
C ARG A 113 -10.95 -0.77 -10.56
N THR A 114 -11.61 0.25 -10.01
CA THR A 114 -11.16 1.63 -10.21
C THR A 114 -9.82 1.86 -9.52
N TRP A 115 -9.04 2.81 -10.02
CA TRP A 115 -7.76 3.18 -9.40
C TRP A 115 -7.94 3.67 -7.97
N LYS A 116 -9.04 4.38 -7.67
CA LYS A 116 -9.37 4.82 -6.31
C LYS A 116 -9.60 3.65 -5.36
N GLU A 117 -10.39 2.65 -5.77
CA GLU A 117 -10.60 1.44 -4.96
C GLU A 117 -9.29 0.66 -4.79
N THR A 118 -8.49 0.57 -5.85
CA THR A 118 -7.22 -0.16 -5.84
C THR A 118 -6.20 0.50 -4.91
N HIS A 119 -6.05 1.82 -4.95
CA HIS A 119 -5.20 2.54 -4.01
C HIS A 119 -5.77 2.54 -2.59
N ARG A 120 -7.09 2.54 -2.43
CA ARG A 120 -7.73 2.41 -1.12
C ARG A 120 -7.48 1.04 -0.47
N VAL A 121 -7.57 -0.06 -1.23
CA VAL A 121 -7.29 -1.38 -0.65
C VAL A 121 -5.84 -1.53 -0.20
N PHE A 122 -4.90 -0.80 -0.81
CA PHE A 122 -3.52 -0.73 -0.32
C PHE A 122 -3.46 -0.19 1.12
N TYR A 123 -4.17 0.90 1.41
CA TYR A 123 -4.29 1.42 2.78
C TYR A 123 -4.92 0.40 3.73
N ASP A 124 -6.06 -0.17 3.36
CA ASP A 124 -6.80 -1.08 4.23
C ASP A 124 -5.98 -2.36 4.54
N THR A 125 -5.27 -2.90 3.55
CA THR A 125 -4.39 -4.08 3.71
C THR A 125 -3.12 -3.79 4.51
N MET A 126 -2.57 -2.57 4.43
CA MET A 126 -1.47 -2.15 5.31
C MET A 126 -1.92 -2.15 6.78
N LEU A 127 -3.12 -1.64 7.08
CA LEU A 127 -3.66 -1.69 8.44
C LEU A 127 -3.91 -3.12 8.91
N ALA A 128 -4.46 -3.98 8.05
CA ALA A 128 -4.65 -5.40 8.35
C ALA A 128 -3.33 -6.17 8.55
N SER A 129 -2.23 -5.66 7.98
CA SER A 129 -0.86 -6.16 8.19
C SER A 129 -0.22 -5.63 9.47
N GLY A 130 -0.90 -4.76 10.22
CA GLY A 130 -0.40 -4.17 11.46
C GLY A 130 0.46 -2.92 11.27
N LEU A 131 0.50 -2.34 10.06
CA LEU A 131 1.22 -1.08 9.84
C LEU A 131 0.53 0.07 10.56
N GLU A 132 1.30 0.93 11.21
CA GLU A 132 0.77 2.08 11.93
C GLU A 132 0.08 3.07 10.96
N LYS A 133 -1.07 3.61 11.40
CA LYS A 133 -1.91 4.52 10.59
C LYS A 133 -1.14 5.69 9.96
N PRO A 134 -0.24 6.41 10.66
CA PRO A 134 0.49 7.53 10.05
C PRO A 134 1.32 7.10 8.83
N LYS A 135 2.05 5.98 8.94
CA LYS A 135 2.85 5.44 7.85
C LYS A 135 1.97 4.90 6.71
N ALA A 136 0.88 4.21 7.04
CA ALA A 136 -0.09 3.75 6.04
C ALA A 136 -0.74 4.92 5.27
N LYS A 137 -1.07 6.03 5.95
CA LYS A 137 -1.60 7.25 5.31
C LYS A 137 -0.60 7.91 4.36
N LEU A 138 0.67 7.99 4.75
CA LEU A 138 1.72 8.53 3.89
C LEU A 138 1.88 7.69 2.61
N LEU A 139 1.94 6.37 2.76
CA LEU A 139 2.04 5.44 1.64
C LEU A 139 0.80 5.49 0.73
N PHE A 140 -0.39 5.60 1.32
CA PHE A 140 -1.63 5.84 0.57
C PHE A 140 -1.58 7.16 -0.22
N TYR A 141 -1.15 8.26 0.41
CA TYR A 141 -1.00 9.54 -0.28
C TYR A 141 -0.08 9.41 -1.49
N ALA A 142 1.07 8.74 -1.32
CA ALA A 142 2.04 8.56 -2.40
C ALA A 142 1.43 7.83 -3.61
N VAL A 143 0.74 6.70 -3.40
CA VAL A 143 0.10 5.98 -4.52
C VAL A 143 -1.09 6.75 -5.10
N TYR A 144 -1.79 7.56 -4.32
CA TYR A 144 -2.90 8.37 -4.83
C TYR A 144 -2.43 9.54 -5.71
N ALA A 145 -1.38 10.24 -5.25
CA ALA A 145 -0.82 11.41 -5.92
C ALA A 145 -0.05 11.00 -7.18
N PHE A 146 0.84 10.00 -7.06
CA PHE A 146 1.84 9.66 -8.08
C PHE A 146 1.61 8.30 -8.75
N GLY A 147 0.67 7.50 -8.24
CA GLY A 147 0.39 6.18 -8.78
C GLY A 147 -0.48 6.21 -10.03
N PRO A 148 -0.52 5.07 -10.75
CA PRO A 148 -1.21 4.93 -12.04
C PRO A 148 -2.72 5.20 -11.94
N ARG A 149 -3.28 5.89 -12.94
CA ARG A 149 -4.72 6.16 -13.04
C ARG A 149 -5.28 5.62 -14.36
N TRP A 150 -6.51 5.12 -14.34
CA TRP A 150 -7.21 4.60 -15.51
C TRP A 150 -8.69 5.00 -15.50
N GLY A 151 -9.24 5.31 -16.67
CA GLY A 151 -10.62 5.80 -16.82
C GLY A 151 -11.66 4.71 -17.13
N TYR A 152 -11.23 3.51 -17.49
CA TYR A 152 -12.13 2.39 -17.81
C TYR A 152 -11.69 1.10 -17.14
N LEU A 153 -12.66 0.22 -16.90
CA LEU A 153 -12.42 -1.07 -16.26
C LEU A 153 -12.30 -2.17 -17.31
N VAL A 154 -11.44 -3.13 -17.03
CA VAL A 154 -11.35 -4.37 -17.80
C VAL A 154 -12.30 -5.41 -17.20
N PRO A 155 -13.11 -6.11 -18.01
CA PRO A 155 -13.93 -7.20 -17.50
C PRO A 155 -13.06 -8.25 -16.79
N GLY A 156 -13.38 -8.51 -15.52
CA GLY A 156 -12.73 -9.56 -14.73
C GLY A 156 -13.60 -10.81 -14.65
N GLU A 157 -12.98 -11.90 -14.23
CA GLU A 157 -13.62 -13.17 -13.91
C GLU A 157 -13.78 -13.31 -12.40
N LYS A 158 -14.78 -14.09 -11.97
CA LYS A 158 -15.03 -14.35 -10.56
C LYS A 158 -13.85 -15.07 -9.91
N CYS A 159 -13.45 -14.63 -8.73
CA CYS A 159 -12.46 -15.31 -7.88
C CYS A 159 -13.04 -15.77 -6.54
N ALA A 160 -12.22 -16.49 -5.77
CA ALA A 160 -12.65 -17.22 -4.57
C ALA A 160 -12.68 -16.36 -3.31
N ALA A 161 -11.85 -15.31 -3.23
CA ALA A 161 -11.80 -14.45 -2.04
C ALA A 161 -13.16 -13.73 -1.84
N GLY A 162 -13.78 -13.82 -0.67
CA GLY A 162 -14.93 -12.97 -0.30
C GLY A 162 -16.10 -12.88 -1.31
N LYS A 163 -16.88 -11.80 -1.18
CA LYS A 163 -18.01 -11.46 -2.05
C LYS A 163 -17.51 -10.68 -3.27
N ASN A 164 -18.14 -10.86 -4.43
CA ASN A 164 -17.89 -10.06 -5.64
C ASN A 164 -16.39 -9.94 -6.01
N CYS A 165 -15.58 -10.94 -5.67
CA CYS A 165 -14.19 -10.95 -6.11
C CYS A 165 -14.16 -11.13 -7.60
N ILE A 166 -13.44 -10.20 -8.22
CA ILE A 166 -13.13 -10.21 -9.64
C ILE A 166 -11.63 -10.05 -9.79
N GLN A 167 -11.05 -10.79 -10.72
CA GLN A 167 -9.65 -10.71 -11.11
C GLN A 167 -9.50 -10.98 -12.60
N MET A 168 -8.31 -10.74 -13.13
CA MET A 168 -7.93 -11.16 -14.48
C MET A 168 -6.62 -11.94 -14.37
N THR A 169 -6.42 -13.02 -15.11
CA THR A 169 -5.16 -13.79 -15.03
C THR A 169 -4.07 -13.17 -15.91
N GLY A 170 -4.44 -12.73 -17.12
CA GLY A 170 -3.57 -12.00 -18.03
C GLY A 170 -3.23 -10.57 -17.57
N LYS A 171 -2.21 -9.98 -18.21
CA LYS A 171 -1.78 -8.59 -18.00
C LYS A 171 -2.17 -7.64 -19.15
N ASP A 172 -2.91 -8.11 -20.16
CA ASP A 172 -3.24 -7.36 -21.39
C ASP A 172 -4.26 -6.22 -21.16
N ALA A 173 -4.34 -5.73 -19.93
CA ALA A 173 -5.27 -4.72 -19.50
C ALA A 173 -4.64 -3.33 -19.59
N ALA A 174 -5.01 -2.62 -20.65
CA ALA A 174 -5.40 -1.21 -20.64
C ALA A 174 -4.36 -0.13 -20.28
N PHE A 175 -4.30 0.89 -21.15
CA PHE A 175 -3.61 2.17 -20.99
C PHE A 175 -3.70 2.74 -19.56
N VAL A 176 -2.53 2.91 -18.96
CA VAL A 176 -2.35 3.61 -17.69
C VAL A 176 -1.91 5.03 -18.01
N GLN A 177 -2.64 6.02 -17.50
CA GLN A 177 -2.09 7.36 -17.43
C GLN A 177 -1.31 7.45 -16.12
N LEU A 178 0.02 7.47 -16.21
CA LEU A 178 0.90 7.74 -15.09
C LEU A 178 0.86 9.25 -14.82
N PRO A 179 0.26 9.74 -13.71
CA PRO A 179 0.61 11.07 -13.23
C PRO A 179 2.11 11.10 -12.92
N GLY A 180 2.69 12.30 -12.91
CA GLY A 180 4.14 12.55 -12.96
C GLY A 180 5.02 11.65 -12.06
N GLU A 181 6.29 11.50 -12.47
CA GLU A 181 7.27 10.63 -11.83
C GLU A 181 7.52 10.99 -10.36
N LEU A 182 7.23 10.05 -9.45
CA LEU A 182 7.64 10.11 -8.04
C LEU A 182 9.18 10.23 -7.86
N ALA A 183 9.94 9.99 -8.92
CA ALA A 183 11.40 9.89 -8.90
C ALA A 183 12.14 11.24 -8.84
N ASP A 184 11.44 12.38 -8.79
CA ASP A 184 12.08 13.69 -8.70
C ASP A 184 12.21 14.24 -7.25
N GLN A 185 13.07 15.24 -7.08
CA GLN A 185 13.32 15.88 -5.77
C GLN A 185 12.11 16.64 -5.23
N SER A 186 11.23 17.12 -6.11
CA SER A 186 10.03 17.86 -5.71
C SER A 186 9.02 16.95 -5.02
N SER A 187 8.80 15.75 -5.58
CA SER A 187 7.96 14.71 -4.96
C SER A 187 8.50 14.27 -3.60
N ALA A 188 9.83 14.17 -3.45
CA ALA A 188 10.44 13.86 -2.15
C ALA A 188 10.24 14.97 -1.11
N GLY A 189 10.34 16.24 -1.53
CA GLY A 189 10.04 17.40 -0.69
C GLY A 189 8.58 17.42 -0.24
N GLU A 190 7.66 17.13 -1.15
CA GLU A 190 6.23 17.03 -0.87
C GLU A 190 5.92 15.91 0.13
N LEU A 191 6.40 14.68 -0.11
CA LEU A 191 6.18 13.56 0.80
C LEU A 191 6.75 13.83 2.20
N LYS A 192 7.87 14.54 2.30
CA LYS A 192 8.43 14.96 3.60
C LYS A 192 7.49 15.94 4.32
N ALA A 193 6.92 16.91 3.60
CA ALA A 193 5.96 17.85 4.16
C ALA A 193 4.67 17.16 4.60
N ILE A 194 4.11 16.29 3.75
CA ILE A 194 2.91 15.49 4.07
C ILE A 194 3.15 14.60 5.28
N LYS A 195 4.30 13.92 5.36
CA LYS A 195 4.67 13.12 6.53
C LYS A 195 4.66 13.96 7.81
N ALA A 196 5.31 15.13 7.79
CA ALA A 196 5.35 16.01 8.96
C ALA A 196 3.95 16.47 9.38
N THR A 197 3.08 16.79 8.42
CA THR A 197 1.69 17.17 8.67
C THR A 197 0.89 16.01 9.29
N ILE A 198 0.98 14.81 8.72
CA ILE A 198 0.33 13.61 9.26
C ILE A 198 0.80 13.37 10.71
N ASP A 199 2.11 13.36 10.95
CA ASP A 199 2.67 13.10 12.27
C ASP A 199 2.20 14.14 13.31
N LEU A 200 2.14 15.42 12.93
CA LEU A 200 1.67 16.49 13.81
C LEU A 200 0.18 16.34 14.15
N LYS A 201 -0.65 16.11 13.11
CA LYS A 201 -2.11 15.99 13.22
C LYS A 201 -2.54 14.75 14.02
N GLU A 202 -1.83 13.64 13.84
CA GLU A 202 -2.04 12.42 14.63
C GLU A 202 -1.71 12.66 16.12
N ARG A 203 -0.62 13.38 16.42
CA ARG A 203 -0.24 13.72 17.81
C ARG A 203 -1.21 14.69 18.48
N SER A 204 -1.81 15.61 17.72
CA SER A 204 -2.78 16.57 18.26
C SER A 204 -4.19 16.00 18.43
N GLY A 205 -4.44 14.75 18.03
CA GLY A 205 -5.77 14.14 18.05
C GLY A 205 -6.71 14.64 16.95
N ASP A 206 -6.20 15.40 15.98
CA ASP A 206 -6.91 15.96 14.83
C ASP A 206 -6.40 15.30 13.55
N ALA A 207 -6.43 13.97 13.54
CA ALA A 207 -5.80 13.16 12.50
C ALA A 207 -6.48 13.35 11.14
N LEU A 208 -5.70 13.66 10.10
CA LEU A 208 -6.21 13.79 8.72
C LEU A 208 -6.93 12.53 8.27
N THR A 209 -8.13 12.69 7.73
CA THR A 209 -8.87 11.63 7.05
C THR A 209 -8.26 11.30 5.69
N LEU A 210 -8.63 10.16 5.10
CA LEU A 210 -8.20 9.83 3.75
C LEU A 210 -8.78 10.80 2.72
N ASP A 211 -10.02 11.26 2.91
CA ASP A 211 -10.67 12.21 1.99
C ASP A 211 -9.94 13.57 2.00
N GLU A 212 -9.46 14.03 3.16
CA GLU A 212 -8.62 15.23 3.25
C GLU A 212 -7.27 15.03 2.56
N LEU A 213 -6.62 13.88 2.74
CA LEU A 213 -5.38 13.56 2.02
C LEU A 213 -5.59 13.51 0.50
N MET A 214 -6.71 12.95 0.06
CA MET A 214 -7.10 12.92 -1.36
C MET A 214 -7.35 14.33 -1.90
N ALA A 215 -8.00 15.21 -1.11
CA ALA A 215 -8.22 16.59 -1.49
C ALA A 215 -6.89 17.36 -1.64
N ILE A 216 -5.96 17.19 -0.70
CA ILE A 216 -4.61 17.78 -0.77
C ILE A 216 -3.88 17.28 -2.03
N ALA A 217 -3.92 15.97 -2.29
CA ALA A 217 -3.29 15.40 -3.48
C ALA A 217 -3.94 15.87 -4.78
N ASP A 218 -5.27 16.01 -4.82
CA ASP A 218 -6.00 16.53 -5.98
C ASP A 218 -5.69 18.00 -6.26
N GLU A 219 -5.42 18.80 -5.21
CA GLU A 219 -5.00 20.21 -5.34
C GLU A 219 -3.56 20.33 -5.84
N ALA A 220 -2.64 19.52 -5.30
CA ALA A 220 -1.22 19.52 -5.69
C ALA A 220 -0.98 18.89 -7.07
N HIS A 221 -1.75 17.85 -7.40
CA HIS A 221 -1.64 17.07 -8.63
C HIS A 221 -3.00 17.02 -9.37
N PRO A 222 -3.43 18.14 -9.98
CA PRO A 222 -4.71 18.22 -10.66
C PRO A 222 -4.96 17.06 -11.61
N LYS A 223 -6.18 16.54 -11.60
CA LYS A 223 -6.57 15.37 -12.39
C LYS A 223 -6.33 15.63 -13.87
N GLN A 224 -5.56 14.76 -14.49
CA GLN A 224 -5.48 14.67 -15.94
C GLN A 224 -6.79 14.07 -16.47
N THR A 225 -7.23 14.50 -17.66
CA THR A 225 -8.41 13.94 -18.34
C THR A 225 -8.12 12.50 -18.72
N LEU A 226 -8.72 11.55 -18.00
CA LEU A 226 -8.61 10.13 -18.30
C LEU A 226 -9.52 9.78 -19.49
N ARG A 227 -9.13 8.79 -20.29
CA ARG A 227 -10.00 8.21 -21.31
C ARG A 227 -10.96 7.21 -20.65
N ASP A 228 -12.27 7.41 -20.84
CA ASP A 228 -13.32 6.57 -20.25
C ASP A 228 -13.61 5.29 -21.05
N GLN A 229 -12.94 5.09 -22.19
CA GLN A 229 -13.17 3.95 -23.08
C GLN A 229 -11.86 3.34 -23.56
N ARG A 230 -11.86 2.01 -23.73
CA ARG A 230 -10.77 1.26 -24.35
C ARG A 230 -10.61 1.67 -25.82
N PRO A 231 -9.41 2.00 -26.30
CA PRO A 231 -9.16 2.24 -27.73
C PRO A 231 -9.60 1.04 -28.59
N ALA A 232 -10.20 1.30 -29.75
CA ALA A 232 -10.76 0.26 -30.61
C ALA A 232 -9.70 -0.57 -31.36
N GLY A 233 -8.49 -0.04 -31.52
CA GLY A 233 -7.34 -0.74 -32.09
C GLY A 233 -6.48 -1.31 -30.97
N GLY A 234 -5.94 -2.53 -31.15
CA GLY A 234 -4.91 -3.11 -30.29
C GLY A 234 -3.56 -2.39 -30.37
N ASP A 235 -3.57 -1.07 -30.61
CA ASP A 235 -2.39 -0.22 -30.56
C ASP A 235 -1.70 -0.47 -29.23
N GLU A 236 -0.43 -0.87 -29.35
CA GLU A 236 0.37 -1.47 -28.29
C GLU A 236 0.23 -0.70 -26.97
N ILE A 237 -0.17 -1.47 -25.95
CA ILE A 237 -0.26 -1.08 -24.55
C ILE A 237 1.12 -0.61 -24.11
N THR A 238 1.38 0.69 -24.19
CA THR A 238 2.66 1.28 -23.80
C THR A 238 2.55 1.81 -22.37
N LYS A 239 3.45 1.32 -21.50
CA LYS A 239 3.72 1.90 -20.18
C LYS A 239 4.50 3.20 -20.33
#